data_AF-A0A9W8ZXE4-F1
#
_entry.id   AF-A0A9W8ZXE4-F1
#
_cell.length_a   1.000
_cell.length_b   1.000
_cell.length_c   1.000
_cell.angle_alpha   90.00
_cell.angle_beta   90.00
_cell.angle_gamma   90.00
#
_symmetry.space_group_name_H-M   'P 1'
#
loop_
_entity.id
_entity.type
_entity.pdbx_description
1 polymer ?
#
loop_
_entity_poly.entity_id
_entity_poly.type
_entity_poly.pdbx_seq_one_letter_code
_entity_poly.pdbx_strand_id
1 'polypeptide(L)'
;MTASTHNAVDNVLERFAHLNDRIRLVPTDKIIRFATDSFRVGKSVKSFTVESRVGGEIVRDSRRREKGDKLIKQSTIIFTTCASAGLGALRAIDFDIALIDEASQITEPVGLILLVKGCKKAVLVGDHVQLRPMVRSLGHALLHDISLFERLYKGPDVAGLSKTMLNVSKAIVNRTLEKTYYIVFQVQYRFPEALAKFPSSEFYNGELQSDITGERASAILQPLLGSKFPWPRTNAEIQSAIFVHCGTEEDFGGQSKSNEGQATLIKYIIYLLSTSEVTGDRLSDDEMPSITVLSPYTKQTKLLRSILRVPVSTIDSFQGRESDIIVFSTVRSNALTDIGFVEDERRLNVAWTRARKALVVVGDKNTMTASVERWQRAIKSCFEVQITAPETEVLSGTR
;
A
#
# COMPACT_ATOMS: atom_id res chain seq x y z
N MET A 1 12.65 -3.59 -16.17
CA MET A 1 11.80 -3.14 -15.06
C MET A 1 12.10 -3.98 -13.84
N THR A 2 12.23 -3.32 -12.69
CA THR A 2 12.55 -3.98 -11.42
C THR A 2 11.83 -3.37 -10.23
N ALA A 3 11.72 -4.14 -9.15
CA ALA A 3 11.23 -3.69 -7.86
C ALA A 3 11.93 -4.48 -6.73
N SER A 4 11.65 -4.12 -5.48
CA SER A 4 12.21 -4.78 -4.28
C SER A 4 11.75 -6.24 -4.12
N THR A 5 10.50 -6.54 -4.47
CA THR A 5 9.85 -7.83 -4.21
C THR A 5 9.35 -8.50 -5.49
N HIS A 6 9.20 -9.82 -5.46
CA HIS A 6 8.61 -10.57 -6.58
C HIS A 6 7.17 -10.12 -6.88
N ASN A 7 6.36 -9.92 -5.83
CA ASN A 7 4.97 -9.49 -5.99
C ASN A 7 4.86 -8.15 -6.71
N ALA A 8 5.71 -7.17 -6.38
CA ALA A 8 5.70 -5.87 -7.06
C ALA A 8 6.06 -6.02 -8.56
N VAL A 9 7.10 -6.80 -8.87
CA VAL A 9 7.48 -7.10 -10.27
C VAL A 9 6.35 -7.80 -11.02
N ASP A 10 5.72 -8.79 -10.40
CA ASP A 10 4.66 -9.60 -11.00
C ASP A 10 3.40 -8.76 -11.27
N ASN A 11 3.02 -7.89 -10.32
CA ASN A 11 1.89 -6.97 -10.48
C ASN A 11 2.09 -6.01 -11.67
N VAL A 12 3.30 -5.46 -11.83
CA VAL A 12 3.60 -4.58 -12.96
C VAL A 12 3.63 -5.35 -14.27
N LEU A 13 4.20 -6.57 -14.28
CA LEU A 13 4.20 -7.42 -15.47
C LEU A 13 2.78 -7.83 -15.89
N GLU A 14 1.90 -8.17 -14.96
CA GLU A 14 0.52 -8.54 -15.26
C GLU A 14 -0.23 -7.37 -15.91
N ARG A 15 -0.15 -6.17 -15.33
CA ARG A 15 -0.74 -4.96 -15.92
C ARG A 15 -0.13 -4.62 -17.29
N PHE A 16 1.18 -4.76 -17.42
CA PHE A 16 1.87 -4.53 -18.69
C PHE A 16 1.44 -5.55 -19.75
N ALA A 17 1.32 -6.83 -19.40
CA ALA A 17 0.89 -7.88 -20.31
C ALA A 17 -0.54 -7.60 -20.82
N HIS A 18 -1.48 -7.28 -19.94
CA HIS A 18 -2.85 -6.92 -20.33
C HIS A 18 -2.91 -5.70 -21.25
N LEU A 19 -2.10 -4.67 -20.97
CA LEU A 19 -2.00 -3.51 -21.86
C LEU A 19 -1.40 -3.94 -23.20
N ASN A 20 -0.31 -4.70 -23.19
CA ASN A 20 0.40 -5.16 -24.38
C ASN A 20 -0.48 -6.05 -25.27
N ASP A 21 -1.38 -6.85 -24.73
CA ASP A 21 -2.32 -7.64 -25.52
C ASP A 21 -3.28 -6.75 -26.33
N ARG A 22 -3.64 -5.58 -25.79
CA ARG A 22 -4.55 -4.63 -26.43
C ARG A 22 -3.87 -3.79 -27.50
N ILE A 23 -2.68 -3.28 -27.21
CA ILE A 23 -2.00 -2.29 -28.07
C ILE A 23 -0.74 -2.82 -28.79
N ARG A 24 -0.32 -4.06 -28.48
CA ARG A 24 0.80 -4.78 -29.14
C ARG A 24 2.10 -3.98 -29.23
N LEU A 25 2.52 -3.40 -28.10
CA LEU A 25 3.76 -2.61 -28.04
C LEU A 25 5.02 -3.44 -28.28
N VAL A 26 5.08 -4.64 -27.71
CA VAL A 26 6.25 -5.52 -27.74
C VAL A 26 5.79 -6.96 -28.00
N PRO A 27 6.45 -7.72 -28.90
CA PRO A 27 6.14 -9.13 -29.08
C PRO A 27 6.27 -9.91 -27.76
N THR A 28 5.30 -10.77 -27.45
CA THR A 28 5.23 -11.46 -26.14
C THR A 28 6.48 -12.32 -25.86
N ASP A 29 7.09 -12.90 -26.89
CA ASP A 29 8.35 -13.65 -26.82
C ASP A 29 9.56 -12.78 -26.43
N LYS A 30 9.45 -11.45 -26.58
CA LYS A 30 10.48 -10.47 -26.20
C LYS A 30 10.33 -9.94 -24.77
N ILE A 31 9.28 -10.34 -24.06
CA ILE A 31 9.04 -10.00 -22.66
C ILE A 31 9.51 -11.16 -21.78
N ILE A 32 10.45 -10.94 -20.86
CA ILE A 32 10.96 -12.01 -19.98
C ILE A 32 10.74 -11.65 -18.52
N ARG A 33 10.26 -12.62 -17.74
CA ARG A 33 10.26 -12.59 -16.28
C ARG A 33 11.45 -13.40 -15.76
N PHE A 34 12.49 -12.74 -15.26
CA PHE A 34 13.68 -13.40 -14.71
C PHE A 34 13.63 -13.45 -13.19
N ALA A 35 13.74 -14.64 -12.61
CA ALA A 35 13.87 -14.89 -11.18
C ALA A 35 14.91 -15.99 -10.95
N THR A 36 15.72 -15.87 -9.91
CA THR A 36 16.65 -16.93 -9.49
C THR A 36 15.92 -18.11 -8.84
N ASP A 37 14.73 -17.87 -8.30
CA ASP A 37 13.84 -18.85 -7.70
C ASP A 37 12.45 -18.66 -8.34
N SER A 38 12.09 -19.56 -9.25
CA SER A 38 10.83 -19.47 -10.01
C SER A 38 9.60 -19.84 -9.19
N PHE A 39 9.76 -20.48 -8.01
CA PHE A 39 8.65 -20.77 -7.11
C PHE A 39 8.07 -19.51 -6.47
N ARG A 40 8.85 -18.42 -6.44
CA ARG A 40 8.39 -17.11 -5.94
C ARG A 40 7.63 -16.29 -6.97
N VAL A 41 7.55 -16.74 -8.22
CA VAL A 41 6.85 -16.04 -9.30
C VAL A 41 5.38 -16.43 -9.29
N GLY A 42 4.50 -15.43 -9.33
CA GLY A 42 3.06 -15.59 -9.40
C GLY A 42 2.62 -16.45 -10.59
N LYS A 43 1.55 -17.23 -10.39
CA LYS A 43 1.04 -18.16 -11.41
C LYS A 43 0.64 -17.46 -12.71
N SER A 44 0.04 -16.27 -12.62
CA SER A 44 -0.45 -15.51 -13.79
C SER A 44 0.67 -15.06 -14.73
N VAL A 45 1.88 -14.82 -14.21
CA VAL A 45 3.03 -14.36 -15.00
C VAL A 45 4.08 -15.45 -15.25
N LYS A 46 3.80 -16.69 -14.83
CA LYS A 46 4.75 -17.81 -14.94
C LYS A 46 5.13 -18.13 -16.38
N SER A 47 4.20 -17.95 -17.33
CA SER A 47 4.44 -18.12 -18.77
C SER A 47 5.51 -17.19 -19.36
N PHE A 48 5.82 -16.07 -18.69
CA PHE A 48 6.90 -15.16 -19.08
C PHE A 48 8.28 -15.60 -18.57
N THR A 49 8.35 -16.62 -17.71
CA THR A 49 9.62 -17.07 -17.16
C THR A 49 10.47 -17.82 -18.17
N VAL A 50 11.79 -17.70 -18.00
CA VAL A 50 12.76 -18.42 -18.85
C VAL A 50 12.52 -19.93 -18.78
N GLU A 51 12.32 -20.47 -17.58
CA GLU A 51 12.10 -21.91 -17.34
C GLU A 51 10.84 -22.43 -18.02
N SER A 52 9.73 -21.67 -17.97
CA SER A 52 8.51 -22.05 -18.69
C SER A 52 8.70 -22.06 -20.20
N ARG A 53 9.54 -21.17 -20.76
CA ARG A 53 9.79 -21.09 -22.21
C ARG A 53 10.77 -22.14 -22.73
N VAL A 54 11.72 -22.58 -21.90
CA VAL A 54 12.65 -23.65 -22.26
C VAL A 54 12.16 -25.04 -21.84
N GLY A 55 10.99 -25.11 -21.19
CA GLY A 55 10.33 -26.35 -20.79
C GLY A 55 11.01 -27.08 -19.65
N GLY A 56 11.54 -26.37 -18.65
CA GLY A 56 12.11 -26.95 -17.44
C GLY A 56 13.17 -26.11 -16.74
N GLU A 57 13.72 -26.63 -15.64
CA GLU A 57 14.80 -25.99 -14.88
C GLU A 57 16.06 -25.80 -15.73
N ILE A 58 16.68 -24.61 -15.60
CA ILE A 58 17.90 -24.25 -16.33
C ILE A 58 19.20 -24.56 -15.56
N VAL A 59 19.12 -24.77 -14.24
CA VAL A 59 20.32 -24.91 -13.39
C VAL A 59 21.05 -26.23 -13.66
N ARG A 60 20.30 -27.30 -13.90
CA ARG A 60 20.82 -28.67 -14.03
C ARG A 60 20.97 -29.15 -15.49
N ASP A 61 20.50 -28.37 -16.46
CA ASP A 61 20.45 -28.74 -17.87
C ASP A 61 21.18 -27.69 -18.73
N SER A 62 22.36 -28.06 -19.23
CA SER A 62 23.21 -27.15 -20.02
C SER A 62 22.55 -26.70 -21.32
N ARG A 63 21.77 -27.56 -21.99
CA ARG A 63 21.07 -27.21 -23.22
C ARG A 63 19.96 -26.20 -22.96
N ARG A 64 19.18 -26.41 -21.89
CA ARG A 64 18.14 -25.45 -21.48
C ARG A 64 18.74 -24.13 -21.02
N ARG A 65 19.88 -24.17 -20.32
CA ARG A 65 20.62 -22.96 -19.92
C ARG A 65 21.05 -22.14 -21.13
N GLU A 66 21.66 -22.75 -22.14
CA GLU A 66 22.07 -22.06 -23.36
C GLU A 66 20.88 -21.44 -24.10
N LYS A 67 19.75 -22.17 -24.19
CA LYS A 67 18.50 -21.63 -24.73
C LYS A 67 17.98 -20.43 -23.91
N GLY A 68 18.05 -20.53 -22.58
CA GLY A 68 17.65 -19.45 -21.68
C GLY A 68 18.49 -18.19 -21.83
N ASP A 69 19.82 -18.35 -21.94
CA ASP A 69 20.74 -17.23 -22.17
C ASP A 69 20.47 -16.56 -23.52
N LYS A 70 20.16 -17.34 -24.57
CA LYS A 70 19.74 -16.80 -25.87
C LYS A 70 18.42 -16.03 -25.76
N LEU A 71 17.41 -16.56 -25.06
CA LEU A 71 16.13 -15.87 -24.84
C LEU A 71 16.31 -14.53 -24.11
N ILE A 72 17.15 -14.51 -23.07
CA ILE A 72 17.47 -13.29 -22.32
C ILE A 72 18.13 -12.25 -23.23
N LYS A 73 19.18 -12.64 -23.97
CA LYS A 73 19.90 -11.74 -24.88
C LYS A 73 19.02 -11.19 -26.00
N GLN A 74 18.03 -11.95 -26.44
CA GLN A 74 17.11 -11.56 -27.52
C GLN A 74 15.88 -10.81 -27.01
N SER A 75 15.69 -10.67 -25.70
CA SER A 75 14.54 -9.99 -25.10
C SER A 75 14.65 -8.48 -25.23
N THR A 76 13.50 -7.80 -25.29
CA THR A 76 13.41 -6.34 -25.30
C THR A 76 13.20 -5.79 -23.90
N ILE A 77 12.40 -6.50 -23.08
CA ILE A 77 12.08 -6.07 -21.72
C ILE A 77 12.25 -7.25 -20.76
N ILE A 78 13.01 -7.02 -19.70
CA ILE A 78 13.19 -7.95 -18.59
C ILE A 78 12.52 -7.39 -17.33
N PHE A 79 11.68 -8.20 -16.72
CA PHE A 79 11.06 -8.00 -15.41
C PHE A 79 11.81 -8.86 -14.39
N THR A 80 12.41 -8.24 -13.38
CA THR A 80 13.16 -8.96 -12.34
C THR A 80 13.22 -8.17 -11.04
N THR A 81 13.67 -8.75 -9.93
CA THR A 81 13.92 -7.94 -8.71
C THR A 81 15.25 -7.21 -8.83
N CYS A 82 15.44 -6.10 -8.12
CA CYS A 82 16.70 -5.34 -8.18
C CYS A 82 17.91 -6.20 -7.80
N ALA A 83 17.77 -7.06 -6.77
CA ALA A 83 18.81 -8.01 -6.39
C ALA A 83 19.08 -9.04 -7.50
N SER A 84 18.05 -9.62 -8.11
CA SER A 84 18.21 -10.62 -9.19
C SER A 84 18.84 -10.05 -10.46
N ALA A 85 18.75 -8.74 -10.70
CA ALA A 85 19.41 -8.10 -11.84
C ALA A 85 20.94 -8.23 -11.82
N GLY A 86 21.55 -8.34 -10.62
CA GLY A 86 22.98 -8.57 -10.46
C GLY A 86 23.40 -10.05 -10.46
N LEU A 87 22.46 -10.98 -10.61
CA LEU A 87 22.67 -12.41 -10.39
C LEU A 87 22.43 -13.25 -11.65
N GLY A 88 22.93 -14.49 -11.62
CA GLY A 88 22.66 -15.50 -12.64
C GLY A 88 23.00 -15.03 -14.06
N ALA A 89 22.11 -15.33 -15.01
CA ALA A 89 22.27 -14.97 -16.41
C ALA A 89 22.28 -13.45 -16.66
N LEU A 90 21.66 -12.65 -15.78
CA LEU A 90 21.64 -11.18 -15.92
C LEU A 90 22.95 -10.52 -15.48
N ARG A 91 23.82 -11.23 -14.76
CA ARG A 91 25.10 -10.68 -14.29
C ARG A 91 25.94 -10.12 -15.44
N ALA A 92 25.95 -10.78 -16.59
CA ALA A 92 26.72 -10.40 -17.78
C ALA A 92 25.91 -9.58 -18.82
N ILE A 93 24.73 -9.10 -18.46
CA ILE A 93 23.87 -8.30 -19.33
C ILE A 93 23.87 -6.86 -18.86
N ASP A 94 24.08 -5.91 -19.76
CA ASP A 94 23.91 -4.49 -19.50
C ASP A 94 22.51 -4.01 -19.94
N PHE A 95 22.02 -2.96 -19.30
CA PHE A 95 20.70 -2.40 -19.48
C PHE A 95 20.80 -0.90 -19.73
N ASP A 96 20.54 -0.43 -20.95
CA ASP A 96 20.55 1.01 -21.25
C ASP A 96 19.50 1.79 -20.43
N ILE A 97 18.36 1.17 -20.13
CA ILE A 97 17.25 1.77 -19.40
C ILE A 97 16.90 0.97 -18.15
N ALA A 98 16.94 1.62 -16.99
CA ALA A 98 16.48 1.06 -15.73
C ALA A 98 15.14 1.67 -15.31
N LEU A 99 14.19 0.82 -14.97
CA LEU A 99 12.90 1.19 -14.38
C LEU A 99 12.84 0.53 -13.01
N ILE A 100 12.74 1.31 -11.94
CA ILE A 100 12.68 0.82 -10.56
C ILE A 100 11.37 1.28 -9.95
N ASP A 101 10.45 0.34 -9.72
CA ASP A 101 9.19 0.57 -9.01
C ASP A 101 9.38 0.33 -7.50
N GLU A 102 8.56 1.01 -6.71
CA GLU A 102 8.68 1.06 -5.23
C GLU A 102 10.09 1.45 -4.76
N ALA A 103 10.72 2.37 -5.48
CA ALA A 103 12.11 2.78 -5.29
C ALA A 103 12.37 3.39 -3.90
N SER A 104 11.35 3.94 -3.24
CA SER A 104 11.47 4.47 -1.88
C SER A 104 11.68 3.38 -0.82
N GLN A 105 11.32 2.13 -1.12
CA GLN A 105 11.44 0.97 -0.23
C GLN A 105 12.72 0.15 -0.48
N ILE A 106 13.60 0.60 -1.37
CA ILE A 106 14.83 -0.11 -1.73
C ILE A 106 16.03 0.60 -1.08
N THR A 107 16.86 -0.14 -0.36
CA THR A 107 18.13 0.41 0.15
C THR A 107 18.96 0.87 -1.03
N GLU A 108 19.64 2.01 -0.89
CA GLU A 108 20.43 2.54 -1.99
C GLU A 108 21.40 1.53 -2.62
N PRO A 109 22.17 0.71 -1.86
CA PRO A 109 23.06 -0.27 -2.48
C PRO A 109 22.34 -1.24 -3.42
N VAL A 110 21.10 -1.63 -3.09
CA VAL A 110 20.29 -2.51 -3.94
C VAL A 110 19.75 -1.75 -5.16
N GLY A 111 19.38 -0.48 -5.00
CA GLY A 111 18.95 0.37 -6.12
C GLY A 111 20.06 0.63 -7.13
N LEU A 112 21.31 0.74 -6.67
CA LEU A 112 22.50 0.96 -7.51
C LEU A 112 22.84 -0.23 -8.40
N ILE A 113 22.41 -1.46 -8.06
CA ILE A 113 22.73 -2.67 -8.84
C ILE A 113 22.35 -2.51 -10.32
N LEU A 114 21.20 -1.90 -10.63
CA LEU A 114 20.82 -1.68 -12.03
C LEU A 114 21.59 -0.54 -12.67
N LEU A 115 21.89 0.51 -11.90
CA LEU A 115 22.51 1.72 -12.43
C LEU A 115 23.94 1.46 -12.89
N VAL A 116 24.65 0.54 -12.23
CA VAL A 116 26.02 0.15 -12.61
C VAL A 116 26.08 -0.83 -13.79
N LYS A 117 24.94 -1.29 -14.31
CA LYS A 117 24.87 -2.25 -15.44
C LYS A 117 24.70 -1.52 -16.77
N GLY A 118 25.59 -0.58 -17.06
CA GLY A 118 25.57 0.18 -18.32
C GLY A 118 24.37 1.12 -18.49
N CYS A 119 23.71 1.50 -17.40
CA CYS A 119 22.50 2.33 -17.44
C CYS A 119 22.79 3.74 -17.94
N LYS A 120 22.05 4.15 -18.98
CA LYS A 120 22.10 5.49 -19.58
C LYS A 120 20.90 6.34 -19.16
N LYS A 121 19.77 5.72 -18.85
CA LYS A 121 18.55 6.38 -18.36
C LYS A 121 17.89 5.57 -17.26
N ALA A 122 17.70 6.18 -16.10
CA ALA A 122 17.00 5.58 -14.99
C ALA A 122 15.68 6.31 -14.70
N VAL A 123 14.64 5.55 -14.41
CA VAL A 123 13.35 6.06 -13.93
C VAL A 123 13.06 5.35 -12.61
N LEU A 124 13.07 6.11 -11.53
CA LEU A 124 12.75 5.63 -10.18
C LEU A 124 11.34 6.10 -9.83
N VAL A 125 10.45 5.16 -9.54
CA VAL A 125 9.06 5.41 -9.17
C VAL A 125 8.89 4.98 -7.72
N GLY A 126 8.36 5.86 -6.88
CA GLY A 126 8.15 5.57 -5.47
C GLY A 126 7.50 6.75 -4.75
N ASP A 127 7.28 6.57 -3.46
CA ASP A 127 6.71 7.60 -2.58
C ASP A 127 7.63 7.81 -1.37
N HIS A 128 8.21 9.00 -1.28
CA HIS A 128 9.18 9.38 -0.25
C HIS A 128 8.54 9.66 1.12
N VAL A 129 7.22 9.76 1.19
CA VAL A 129 6.46 9.91 2.45
C VAL A 129 5.75 8.62 2.89
N GLN A 130 5.97 7.52 2.17
CA GLN A 130 5.61 6.15 2.60
C GLN A 130 6.84 5.41 3.14
N LEU A 131 6.71 4.10 3.42
CA LEU A 131 7.71 3.32 4.13
C LEU A 131 9.09 3.34 3.44
N ARG A 132 10.11 3.41 4.29
CA ARG A 132 11.52 3.21 3.95
C ARG A 132 11.86 1.73 3.85
N PRO A 133 13.03 1.36 3.27
CA PRO A 133 13.55 0.01 3.38
C PRO A 133 13.74 -0.36 4.85
N MET A 134 13.35 -1.58 5.21
CA MET A 134 13.59 -2.12 6.54
C MET A 134 15.09 -2.38 6.75
N VAL A 135 15.67 -1.75 7.77
CA VAL A 135 17.06 -1.95 8.20
C VAL A 135 17.12 -2.30 9.69
N ARG A 136 18.26 -2.81 10.14
CA ARG A 136 18.49 -3.05 11.57
C ARG A 136 18.74 -1.71 12.28
N SER A 137 18.67 -1.68 13.61
CA SER A 137 18.87 -0.47 14.42
C SER A 137 20.12 0.34 14.04
N LEU A 138 21.27 -0.33 13.88
CA LEU A 138 22.51 0.32 13.44
C LEU A 138 22.37 0.96 12.05
N GLY A 139 21.59 0.35 11.16
CA GLY A 139 21.31 0.90 9.84
C GLY A 139 20.55 2.22 9.90
N HIS A 140 19.60 2.39 10.83
CA HIS A 140 18.91 3.67 11.02
C HIS A 140 19.88 4.75 11.51
N ALA A 141 20.77 4.43 12.47
CA ALA A 141 21.78 5.36 12.96
C ALA A 141 22.76 5.81 11.85
N LEU A 142 22.97 4.97 10.83
CA LEU A 142 23.82 5.25 9.67
C LEU A 142 23.04 5.72 8.44
N LEU A 143 21.73 6.01 8.57
CA LEU A 143 20.86 6.46 7.48
C LEU A 143 20.75 5.49 6.29
N HIS A 144 20.97 4.19 6.52
CA HIS A 144 20.87 3.14 5.49
C HIS A 144 19.41 2.86 5.06
N ASP A 145 18.44 3.40 5.78
CA ASP A 145 17.02 3.42 5.41
C ASP A 145 16.68 4.55 4.42
N ILE A 146 17.59 5.48 4.12
CA ILE A 146 17.38 6.48 3.08
C ILE A 146 17.65 5.83 1.71
N SER A 147 16.59 5.61 0.95
CA SER A 147 16.68 5.11 -0.42
C SER A 147 17.35 6.11 -1.37
N LEU A 148 17.88 5.61 -2.49
CA LEU A 148 18.40 6.47 -3.56
C LEU A 148 17.31 7.42 -4.08
N PHE A 149 16.07 6.93 -4.21
CA PHE A 149 14.93 7.74 -4.61
C PHE A 149 14.70 8.91 -3.64
N GLU A 150 14.60 8.64 -2.34
CA GLU A 150 14.35 9.69 -1.36
C GLU A 150 15.50 10.71 -1.34
N ARG A 151 16.74 10.26 -1.46
CA ARG A 151 17.90 11.15 -1.50
C ARG A 151 17.90 12.05 -2.73
N LEU A 152 17.65 11.49 -3.92
CA LEU A 152 17.60 12.29 -5.14
C LEU A 152 16.41 13.25 -5.15
N TYR A 153 15.26 12.80 -4.62
CA TYR A 153 14.04 13.61 -4.58
C TYR A 153 14.17 14.81 -3.63
N LYS A 154 14.63 14.57 -2.39
CA LYS A 154 14.81 15.62 -1.36
C LYS A 154 16.12 16.38 -1.48
N GLY A 155 17.09 15.85 -2.22
CA GLY A 155 18.39 16.46 -2.45
C GLY A 155 18.33 17.65 -3.42
N PRO A 156 19.46 18.34 -3.62
CA PRO A 156 19.56 19.45 -4.55
C PRO A 156 19.23 19.00 -5.98
N ASP A 157 18.81 19.93 -6.81
CA ASP A 157 18.66 19.67 -8.24
C ASP A 157 20.05 19.46 -8.87
N VAL A 158 20.13 18.44 -9.72
CA VAL A 158 21.36 18.05 -10.41
C VAL A 158 21.07 18.04 -11.90
N ALA A 159 22.03 18.47 -12.72
CA ALA A 159 21.90 18.44 -14.17
C ALA A 159 21.54 17.02 -14.66
N GLY A 160 20.49 16.91 -15.47
CA GLY A 160 19.99 15.62 -15.98
C GLY A 160 19.02 14.88 -15.06
N LEU A 161 18.76 15.36 -13.83
CA LEU A 161 17.71 14.84 -12.96
C LEU A 161 16.40 15.59 -13.21
N SER A 162 15.32 14.86 -13.47
CA SER A 162 13.96 15.40 -13.50
C SER A 162 13.14 14.79 -12.38
N LYS A 163 12.48 15.63 -11.59
CA LYS A 163 11.58 15.23 -10.50
C LYS A 163 10.14 15.47 -10.96
N THR A 164 9.33 14.42 -10.99
CA THR A 164 7.93 14.51 -11.42
C THR A 164 7.03 13.81 -10.42
N MET A 165 5.99 14.51 -9.97
CA MET A 165 4.84 13.95 -9.26
C MET A 165 3.68 13.79 -10.24
N LEU A 166 2.69 12.93 -9.92
CA LEU A 166 1.46 12.80 -10.71
C LEU A 166 0.62 14.07 -10.58
N ASN A 167 0.96 15.04 -11.41
CA ASN A 167 0.51 16.40 -11.30
C ASN A 167 -0.48 16.74 -12.41
N VAL A 168 -1.56 17.43 -12.06
CA VAL A 168 -2.49 18.04 -13.01
C VAL A 168 -2.46 19.55 -12.80
N SER A 169 -2.20 20.30 -13.87
CA SER A 169 -2.22 21.76 -13.85
C SER A 169 -3.65 22.26 -14.08
N LYS A 170 -4.23 22.97 -13.11
CA LYS A 170 -5.48 23.72 -13.28
C LYS A 170 -5.15 25.17 -13.58
N ALA A 171 -5.68 25.68 -14.69
CA ALA A 171 -5.57 27.09 -15.06
C ALA A 171 -6.55 27.93 -14.23
N ILE A 172 -6.05 28.95 -13.56
CA ILE A 172 -6.83 30.02 -12.92
C ILE A 172 -6.64 31.27 -13.74
N VAL A 173 -7.72 31.70 -14.39
CA VAL A 173 -7.72 32.95 -15.17
C VAL A 173 -8.05 34.09 -14.22
N ASN A 174 -7.04 34.91 -13.90
CA ASN A 174 -7.28 36.18 -13.24
C ASN A 174 -7.72 37.20 -14.30
N ARG A 175 -9.03 37.43 -14.39
CA ARG A 175 -9.62 38.37 -15.35
C ARG A 175 -9.24 39.83 -15.12
N THR A 176 -8.83 40.19 -13.90
CA THR A 176 -8.45 41.56 -13.54
C THR A 176 -7.00 41.89 -13.94
N LEU A 177 -6.11 40.89 -13.94
CA LEU A 177 -4.70 41.07 -14.30
C LEU A 177 -4.37 40.58 -15.72
N GLU A 178 -5.37 40.10 -16.49
CA GLU A 178 -5.19 39.41 -17.78
C GLU A 178 -4.11 38.31 -17.73
N LYS A 179 -4.00 37.64 -16.57
CA LYS A 179 -2.98 36.62 -16.33
C LYS A 179 -3.62 35.29 -16.03
N THR A 180 -3.15 34.26 -16.72
CA THR A 180 -3.46 32.87 -16.41
C THR A 180 -2.37 32.32 -15.49
N TYR A 181 -2.77 31.88 -14.32
CA TYR A 181 -1.92 31.16 -13.37
C TYR A 181 -2.20 29.68 -13.50
N TYR A 182 -1.17 28.83 -13.42
CA TYR A 182 -1.36 27.39 -13.37
C TYR A 182 -1.04 26.93 -11.95
N ILE A 183 -2.02 26.37 -11.27
CA ILE A 183 -1.79 25.68 -10.00
C ILE A 183 -1.65 24.19 -10.30
N VAL A 184 -0.57 23.61 -9.80
CA VAL A 184 -0.23 22.21 -9.98
C VAL A 184 -0.70 21.45 -8.75
N PHE A 185 -1.60 20.48 -8.94
CA PHE A 185 -2.09 19.63 -7.87
C PHE A 185 -1.64 18.19 -8.10
N GLN A 186 -1.37 17.47 -7.01
CA GLN A 186 -1.13 16.04 -7.05
C GLN A 186 -2.49 15.34 -7.06
N VAL A 187 -2.81 14.52 -8.06
CA VAL A 187 -4.13 13.87 -8.16
C VAL A 187 -4.04 12.40 -7.82
N GLN A 188 -4.89 11.95 -6.89
CA GLN A 188 -5.11 10.54 -6.61
C GLN A 188 -6.49 10.08 -7.05
N TYR A 189 -6.56 8.81 -7.44
CA TYR A 189 -7.74 8.17 -8.04
C TYR A 189 -8.25 6.98 -7.19
N ARG A 190 -7.79 6.85 -5.95
CA ARG A 190 -8.02 5.69 -5.08
C ARG A 190 -9.20 5.87 -4.12
N PHE A 191 -9.25 7.00 -3.42
CA PHE A 191 -10.21 7.21 -2.33
C PHE A 191 -10.92 8.56 -2.41
N PRO A 192 -12.13 8.72 -1.82
CA PRO A 192 -12.85 9.99 -1.79
C PRO A 192 -12.08 11.13 -1.12
N GLU A 193 -12.48 12.37 -1.44
CA GLU A 193 -11.91 13.58 -0.86
C GLU A 193 -11.90 13.57 0.68
N ALA A 194 -12.96 13.07 1.32
CA ALA A 194 -13.04 12.98 2.78
C ALA A 194 -11.87 12.20 3.40
N LEU A 195 -11.48 11.07 2.79
CA LEU A 195 -10.31 10.29 3.23
C LEU A 195 -8.99 10.96 2.87
N ALA A 196 -8.96 11.78 1.82
CA ALA A 196 -7.77 12.46 1.34
C ALA A 196 -7.34 13.65 2.21
N LYS A 197 -8.28 14.30 2.91
CA LYS A 197 -8.02 15.53 3.69
C LYS A 197 -6.86 15.39 4.67
N PHE A 198 -6.90 14.36 5.52
CA PHE A 198 -5.83 14.13 6.50
C PHE A 198 -4.48 13.84 5.85
N PRO A 199 -4.30 12.80 5.01
CA PRO A 199 -2.99 12.51 4.45
C PRO A 199 -2.47 13.65 3.58
N SER A 200 -3.35 14.33 2.82
CA SER A 200 -3.00 15.51 2.04
C SER A 200 -2.34 16.59 2.90
N SER A 201 -3.04 17.02 3.96
CA SER A 201 -2.53 18.07 4.86
C SER A 201 -1.28 17.65 5.64
N GLU A 202 -1.22 16.41 6.11
CA GLU A 202 -0.17 15.94 7.02
C GLU A 202 1.11 15.51 6.28
N PHE A 203 0.98 14.86 5.12
CA PHE A 203 2.11 14.22 4.43
C PHE A 203 2.43 14.83 3.06
N TYR A 204 1.49 15.55 2.44
CA TYR A 204 1.64 16.07 1.07
C TYR A 204 1.40 17.58 0.98
N ASN A 205 1.64 18.34 2.07
CA ASN A 205 1.53 19.81 2.13
C ASN A 205 0.18 20.39 1.68
N GLY A 206 -0.90 19.60 1.75
CA GLY A 206 -2.23 19.98 1.25
C GLY A 206 -2.38 19.95 -0.27
N GLU A 207 -1.40 19.42 -1.01
CA GLU A 207 -1.39 19.41 -2.48
C GLU A 207 -2.09 18.19 -3.09
N LEU A 208 -2.38 17.16 -2.29
CA LEU A 208 -3.03 15.93 -2.74
C LEU A 208 -4.55 16.13 -2.86
N GLN A 209 -5.05 16.08 -4.10
CA GLN A 209 -6.46 16.17 -4.47
C GLN A 209 -7.03 14.82 -4.90
N SER A 210 -8.31 14.60 -4.61
CA SER A 210 -9.06 13.46 -5.08
C SER A 210 -9.76 13.74 -6.42
N ASP A 211 -9.66 12.81 -7.36
CA ASP A 211 -10.54 12.76 -8.55
C ASP A 211 -11.89 12.09 -8.27
N ILE A 212 -12.06 11.58 -7.04
CA ILE A 212 -13.30 10.98 -6.54
C ILE A 212 -14.00 12.02 -5.64
N THR A 213 -14.88 12.82 -6.25
CA THR A 213 -15.64 13.92 -5.62
C THR A 213 -17.12 13.86 -5.98
N GLY A 214 -17.98 14.56 -5.23
CA GLY A 214 -19.40 14.73 -5.53
C GLY A 214 -20.15 13.41 -5.76
N GLU A 215 -20.91 13.33 -6.86
CA GLU A 215 -21.70 12.14 -7.22
C GLU A 215 -20.86 10.85 -7.30
N ARG A 216 -19.61 10.94 -7.80
CA ARG A 216 -18.72 9.78 -7.88
C ARG A 216 -18.31 9.29 -6.49
N ALA A 217 -18.05 10.20 -5.56
CA ALA A 217 -17.79 9.84 -4.17
C ALA A 217 -19.02 9.20 -3.53
N SER A 218 -20.21 9.79 -3.71
CA SER A 218 -21.48 9.23 -3.24
C SER A 218 -21.70 7.82 -3.78
N ALA A 219 -21.52 7.59 -5.08
CA ALA A 219 -21.70 6.28 -5.71
C ALA A 219 -20.72 5.22 -5.16
N ILE A 220 -19.45 5.58 -4.94
CA ILE A 220 -18.45 4.68 -4.37
C ILE A 220 -18.76 4.32 -2.91
N LEU A 221 -19.38 5.23 -2.16
CA LEU A 221 -19.74 5.05 -0.76
C LEU A 221 -21.13 4.43 -0.55
N GLN A 222 -22.03 4.43 -1.55
CA GLN A 222 -23.36 3.82 -1.46
C GLN A 222 -23.35 2.39 -0.88
N PRO A 223 -22.45 1.48 -1.28
CA PRO A 223 -22.42 0.12 -0.74
C PRO A 223 -22.20 0.04 0.78
N LEU A 224 -21.65 1.09 1.41
CA LEU A 224 -21.47 1.13 2.86
C LEU A 224 -22.82 1.22 3.61
N LEU A 225 -23.84 1.84 3.00
CA LEU A 225 -25.17 1.99 3.59
C LEU A 225 -25.94 0.67 3.67
N GLY A 226 -25.52 -0.35 2.93
CA GLY A 226 -26.10 -1.68 3.05
C GLY A 226 -25.78 -2.34 4.39
N SER A 227 -24.70 -1.93 5.07
CA SER A 227 -24.25 -2.56 6.31
C SER A 227 -24.96 -2.04 7.56
N LYS A 228 -25.03 -2.86 8.61
CA LYS A 228 -25.48 -2.47 9.96
C LYS A 228 -24.52 -1.54 10.71
N PHE A 229 -23.38 -1.21 10.10
CA PHE A 229 -22.43 -0.31 10.73
C PHE A 229 -23.01 1.12 10.78
N PRO A 230 -22.98 1.80 11.94
CA PRO A 230 -23.62 3.10 12.11
C PRO A 230 -22.77 4.23 11.49
N TRP A 231 -22.77 4.30 10.15
CA TRP A 231 -22.02 5.31 9.40
C TRP A 231 -22.57 6.72 9.70
N PRO A 232 -21.76 7.63 10.27
CA PRO A 232 -22.17 9.00 10.52
C PRO A 232 -22.39 9.76 9.22
N ARG A 233 -23.30 10.73 9.25
CA ARG A 233 -23.62 11.60 8.12
C ARG A 233 -23.46 13.07 8.49
N THR A 234 -22.91 13.86 7.58
CA THR A 234 -22.87 15.33 7.66
C THR A 234 -23.44 15.88 6.37
N ASN A 235 -24.44 16.76 6.44
CA ASN A 235 -25.12 17.30 5.25
C ASN A 235 -25.58 16.21 4.25
N ALA A 236 -26.13 15.10 4.77
CA ALA A 236 -26.52 13.90 4.02
C ALA A 236 -25.37 13.08 3.36
N GLU A 237 -24.12 13.48 3.53
CA GLU A 237 -22.95 12.74 3.03
C GLU A 237 -22.39 11.78 4.09
N ILE A 238 -22.08 10.55 3.67
CA ILE A 238 -21.46 9.52 4.50
C ILE A 238 -20.04 9.94 4.86
N GLN A 239 -19.72 9.83 6.14
CA GLN A 239 -18.37 10.03 6.63
C GLN A 239 -17.65 8.69 6.70
N SER A 240 -16.50 8.59 6.03
CA SER A 240 -15.82 7.30 5.84
C SER A 240 -14.49 7.18 6.59
N ALA A 241 -14.06 8.21 7.31
CA ALA A 241 -12.97 8.15 8.29
C ALA A 241 -13.57 8.10 9.69
N ILE A 242 -13.48 6.95 10.36
CA ILE A 242 -14.13 6.67 11.64
C ILE A 242 -13.08 6.37 12.71
N PHE A 243 -13.33 6.85 13.92
CA PHE A 243 -12.59 6.47 15.11
C PHE A 243 -13.54 5.83 16.13
N VAL A 244 -13.16 4.66 16.65
CA VAL A 244 -13.89 3.93 17.69
C VAL A 244 -12.96 3.79 18.90
N HIS A 245 -13.34 4.45 19.99
CA HIS A 245 -12.57 4.42 21.23
C HIS A 245 -12.61 3.03 21.87
N CYS A 246 -11.45 2.53 22.30
CA CYS A 246 -11.32 1.29 23.07
C CYS A 246 -10.16 1.42 24.07
N GLY A 247 -10.49 1.80 25.31
CA GLY A 247 -9.53 1.97 26.41
C GLY A 247 -9.14 0.68 27.14
N THR A 248 -9.45 -0.50 26.60
CA THR A 248 -9.03 -1.78 27.21
C THR A 248 -7.50 -1.88 27.21
N GLU A 249 -6.91 -2.34 28.32
CA GLU A 249 -5.46 -2.39 28.47
C GLU A 249 -4.81 -3.35 27.46
N GLU A 250 -3.64 -2.95 26.97
CA GLU A 250 -2.79 -3.84 26.17
C GLU A 250 -2.17 -4.94 27.05
N ASP A 251 -1.70 -6.02 26.42
CA ASP A 251 -1.03 -7.08 27.14
C ASP A 251 0.33 -6.65 27.75
N PHE A 252 0.59 -7.17 28.95
CA PHE A 252 1.87 -7.03 29.62
C PHE A 252 2.85 -8.11 29.11
N GLY A 253 4.05 -7.70 28.70
CA GLY A 253 5.15 -8.59 28.33
C GLY A 253 5.36 -8.89 26.83
N GLY A 254 6.56 -9.41 26.51
CA GLY A 254 6.99 -9.76 25.14
C GLY A 254 7.51 -8.59 24.29
N GLN A 255 8.18 -8.90 23.18
CA GLN A 255 8.70 -7.91 22.22
C GLN A 255 7.61 -7.32 21.29
N SER A 256 6.41 -7.92 21.25
CA SER A 256 5.29 -7.49 20.40
C SER A 256 4.00 -7.50 21.22
N LYS A 257 3.11 -6.53 20.96
CA LYS A 257 1.91 -6.24 21.75
C LYS A 257 0.63 -6.78 21.13
N SER A 258 -0.36 -7.06 21.96
CA SER A 258 -1.73 -7.36 21.56
C SER A 258 -2.74 -6.78 22.55
N ASN A 259 -3.99 -6.66 22.11
CA ASN A 259 -5.08 -6.08 22.88
C ASN A 259 -6.36 -6.87 22.57
N GLU A 260 -6.82 -7.66 23.55
CA GLU A 260 -7.98 -8.55 23.40
C GLU A 260 -9.31 -7.79 23.33
N GLY A 261 -9.44 -6.67 24.03
CA GLY A 261 -10.63 -5.84 23.97
C GLY A 261 -10.80 -5.19 22.60
N GLN A 262 -9.72 -4.66 22.03
CA GLN A 262 -9.73 -4.19 20.64
C GLN A 262 -10.04 -5.34 19.66
N ALA A 263 -9.51 -6.54 19.87
CA ALA A 263 -9.77 -7.68 19.00
C ALA A 263 -11.25 -8.11 19.02
N THR A 264 -11.86 -8.13 20.22
CA THR A 264 -13.29 -8.41 20.41
C THR A 264 -14.16 -7.34 19.75
N LEU A 265 -13.83 -6.07 19.95
CA LEU A 265 -14.53 -4.95 19.32
C LEU A 265 -14.42 -4.99 17.80
N ILE A 266 -13.24 -5.26 17.26
CA ILE A 266 -13.01 -5.38 15.80
C ILE A 266 -13.83 -6.53 15.22
N LYS A 267 -13.93 -7.67 15.92
CA LYS A 267 -14.79 -8.78 15.49
C LYS A 267 -16.24 -8.33 15.35
N TYR A 268 -16.74 -7.56 16.32
CA TYR A 268 -18.10 -7.02 16.26
C TYR A 268 -18.26 -5.96 15.16
N ILE A 269 -17.27 -5.07 14.98
CA ILE A 269 -17.26 -4.10 13.87
C ILE A 269 -17.34 -4.81 12.52
N ILE A 270 -16.58 -5.90 12.32
CA ILE A 270 -16.64 -6.68 11.09
C ILE A 270 -18.02 -7.32 10.91
N TYR A 271 -18.61 -7.86 11.99
CA TYR A 271 -19.99 -8.35 11.93
C TYR A 271 -20.96 -7.26 11.46
N LEU A 272 -20.87 -6.04 11.99
CA LEU A 272 -21.72 -4.92 11.57
C LEU A 272 -21.48 -4.53 10.10
N LEU A 273 -20.21 -4.47 9.67
CA LEU A 273 -19.82 -4.13 8.30
C LEU A 273 -20.24 -5.19 7.28
N SER A 274 -20.29 -6.46 7.69
CA SER A 274 -20.63 -7.59 6.82
C SER A 274 -22.11 -7.98 6.85
N THR A 275 -22.90 -7.45 7.78
CA THR A 275 -24.33 -7.79 7.89
C THR A 275 -25.18 -6.73 7.20
N SER A 276 -26.04 -7.14 6.27
CA SER A 276 -26.96 -6.24 5.58
C SER A 276 -28.14 -5.82 6.47
N GLU A 277 -28.57 -4.56 6.39
CA GLU A 277 -29.84 -4.07 6.95
C GLU A 277 -31.05 -4.40 6.07
N VAL A 278 -30.85 -4.62 4.77
CA VAL A 278 -31.94 -4.77 3.81
C VAL A 278 -32.43 -6.22 3.78
N THR A 279 -33.56 -6.49 4.43
CA THR A 279 -34.32 -7.73 4.31
C THR A 279 -35.03 -7.76 2.95
N GLY A 280 -34.37 -8.18 1.88
CA GLY A 280 -35.05 -8.37 0.58
C GLY A 280 -34.12 -8.56 -0.61
N ASP A 281 -33.10 -7.72 -0.72
CA ASP A 281 -32.05 -7.82 -1.74
C ASP A 281 -30.72 -8.07 -1.03
N ARG A 282 -30.29 -9.33 -0.96
CA ARG A 282 -28.90 -9.62 -0.65
C ARG A 282 -28.09 -9.08 -1.83
N LEU A 283 -27.30 -8.02 -1.60
CA LEU A 283 -26.18 -7.70 -2.47
C LEU A 283 -25.45 -9.00 -2.79
N SER A 284 -25.14 -9.22 -4.07
CA SER A 284 -24.35 -10.39 -4.46
C SER A 284 -23.01 -10.37 -3.68
N ASP A 285 -22.42 -11.54 -3.42
CA ASP A 285 -21.12 -11.60 -2.70
C ASP A 285 -20.03 -10.76 -3.39
N ASP A 286 -20.15 -10.53 -4.71
CA ASP A 286 -19.27 -9.67 -5.52
C ASP A 286 -19.50 -8.16 -5.33
N GLU A 287 -20.64 -7.74 -4.77
CA GLU A 287 -20.96 -6.33 -4.49
C GLU A 287 -20.58 -5.89 -3.07
N MET A 288 -20.28 -6.85 -2.18
CA MET A 288 -19.85 -6.54 -0.83
C MET A 288 -18.46 -5.91 -0.80
N PRO A 289 -18.28 -4.76 -0.12
CA PRO A 289 -16.96 -4.15 0.03
C PRO A 289 -15.96 -5.12 0.68
N SER A 290 -14.77 -5.24 0.08
CA SER A 290 -13.67 -6.00 0.67
C SER A 290 -13.19 -5.37 1.98
N ILE A 291 -13.11 -6.16 3.05
CA ILE A 291 -12.67 -5.72 4.38
C ILE A 291 -11.30 -6.33 4.69
N THR A 292 -10.35 -5.50 5.12
CA THR A 292 -9.05 -5.96 5.63
C THR A 292 -8.75 -5.32 6.97
N VAL A 293 -8.24 -6.10 7.92
CA VAL A 293 -7.76 -5.59 9.22
C VAL A 293 -6.26 -5.40 9.21
N LEU A 294 -5.82 -4.21 9.61
CA LEU A 294 -4.41 -3.86 9.76
C LEU A 294 -4.06 -3.65 11.23
N SER A 295 -2.86 -4.06 11.61
CA SER A 295 -2.28 -3.74 12.92
C SER A 295 -0.76 -3.64 12.80
N PRO A 296 -0.09 -2.73 13.55
CA PRO A 296 1.37 -2.63 13.50
C PRO A 296 2.07 -3.80 14.20
N TYR A 297 1.37 -4.55 15.06
CA TYR A 297 1.97 -5.57 15.90
C TYR A 297 1.68 -6.98 15.41
N THR A 298 2.73 -7.78 15.18
CA THR A 298 2.59 -9.17 14.74
C THR A 298 1.79 -10.01 15.74
N LYS A 299 1.94 -9.80 17.06
CA LYS A 299 1.16 -10.52 18.07
C LYS A 299 -0.34 -10.23 17.93
N GLN A 300 -0.75 -8.96 17.76
CA GLN A 300 -2.13 -8.60 17.46
C GLN A 300 -2.63 -9.22 16.16
N THR A 301 -1.84 -9.19 15.08
CA THR A 301 -2.28 -9.81 13.81
C THR A 301 -2.51 -11.32 13.95
N LYS A 302 -1.74 -12.03 14.79
CA LYS A 302 -1.95 -13.45 15.05
C LYS A 302 -3.25 -13.69 15.82
N LEU A 303 -3.53 -12.88 16.85
CA LEU A 303 -4.78 -12.93 17.60
C LEU A 303 -5.99 -12.66 16.70
N LEU A 304 -5.94 -11.60 15.89
CA LEU A 304 -7.02 -11.26 14.96
C LEU A 304 -7.24 -12.37 13.92
N ARG A 305 -6.17 -12.99 13.38
CA ARG A 305 -6.31 -14.13 12.45
C ARG A 305 -6.98 -15.35 13.07
N SER A 306 -6.87 -15.58 14.37
CA SER A 306 -7.50 -16.75 15.00
C SER A 306 -9.00 -16.57 15.22
N ILE A 307 -9.48 -15.33 15.30
CA ILE A 307 -10.89 -15.02 15.59
C ILE A 307 -11.66 -14.46 14.39
N LEU A 308 -10.98 -13.97 13.35
CA LEU A 308 -11.59 -13.34 12.17
C LEU A 308 -11.46 -14.21 10.92
N ARG A 309 -12.44 -14.08 10.03
CA ARG A 309 -12.46 -14.74 8.70
C ARG A 309 -12.07 -13.81 7.55
N VAL A 310 -11.79 -12.54 7.84
CA VAL A 310 -11.34 -11.55 6.85
C VAL A 310 -9.80 -11.50 6.78
N PRO A 311 -9.21 -11.01 5.67
CA PRO A 311 -7.78 -10.74 5.60
C PRO A 311 -7.30 -9.88 6.76
N VAL A 312 -6.23 -10.32 7.43
CA VAL A 312 -5.51 -9.57 8.45
C VAL A 312 -4.06 -9.41 7.99
N SER A 313 -3.43 -8.26 8.24
CA SER A 313 -2.03 -8.03 7.86
C SER A 313 -1.35 -7.02 8.77
N THR A 314 -0.01 -7.05 8.79
CA THR A 314 0.75 -5.90 9.27
C THR A 314 0.71 -4.77 8.24
N ILE A 315 0.98 -3.54 8.66
CA ILE A 315 1.07 -2.37 7.76
C ILE A 315 2.14 -2.63 6.69
N ASP A 316 3.34 -3.01 7.14
CA ASP A 316 4.52 -3.26 6.31
C ASP A 316 4.24 -4.36 5.27
N SER A 317 3.58 -5.47 5.65
CA SER A 317 3.24 -6.56 4.72
C SER A 317 2.05 -6.27 3.80
N PHE A 318 1.26 -5.22 4.07
CA PHE A 318 0.13 -4.81 3.23
C PHE A 318 0.50 -3.68 2.25
N GLN A 319 1.77 -3.30 2.20
CA GLN A 319 2.24 -2.29 1.26
C GLN A 319 2.00 -2.72 -0.19
N GLY A 320 1.63 -1.76 -1.05
CA GLY A 320 1.26 -2.01 -2.44
C GLY A 320 -0.10 -2.70 -2.64
N ARG A 321 -0.82 -3.02 -1.56
CA ARG A 321 -2.20 -3.53 -1.60
C ARG A 321 -3.19 -2.45 -1.17
N GLU A 322 -4.46 -2.71 -1.39
CA GLU A 322 -5.59 -1.87 -1.01
C GLU A 322 -6.81 -2.75 -0.68
N SER A 323 -7.75 -2.20 0.09
CA SER A 323 -9.03 -2.82 0.43
C SER A 323 -10.11 -1.74 0.37
N ASP A 324 -11.35 -2.12 0.11
CA ASP A 324 -12.45 -1.15 0.14
C ASP A 324 -12.62 -0.55 1.53
N ILE A 325 -12.60 -1.40 2.56
CA ILE A 325 -12.67 -0.99 3.97
C ILE A 325 -11.41 -1.48 4.69
N ILE A 326 -10.75 -0.56 5.38
CA ILE A 326 -9.64 -0.88 6.31
C ILE A 326 -10.13 -0.69 7.73
N VAL A 327 -9.97 -1.73 8.55
CA VAL A 327 -10.12 -1.63 10.01
C VAL A 327 -8.72 -1.64 10.62
N PHE A 328 -8.31 -0.56 11.29
CA PHE A 328 -6.97 -0.39 11.83
C PHE A 328 -6.95 -0.49 13.36
N SER A 329 -6.27 -1.50 13.90
CA SER A 329 -6.05 -1.67 15.35
C SER A 329 -4.74 -1.02 15.77
N THR A 330 -4.83 0.02 16.59
CA THR A 330 -3.66 0.72 17.17
C THR A 330 -2.97 -0.09 18.26
N VAL A 331 -3.70 -1.00 18.93
CA VAL A 331 -3.27 -1.87 20.04
C VAL A 331 -2.94 -1.14 21.33
N ARG A 332 -2.21 -0.02 21.24
CA ARG A 332 -1.67 0.66 22.41
C ARG A 332 -2.75 1.26 23.27
N SER A 333 -2.66 0.95 24.56
CA SER A 333 -3.55 1.42 25.62
C SER A 333 -2.85 1.17 26.95
N ASN A 334 -2.19 2.19 27.48
CA ASN A 334 -1.36 2.07 28.68
C ASN A 334 -1.25 3.40 29.43
N ALA A 335 -1.08 3.31 30.76
CA ALA A 335 -1.00 4.48 31.64
C ALA A 335 0.20 5.41 31.36
N LEU A 336 1.24 4.91 30.69
CA LEU A 336 2.42 5.70 30.32
C LEU A 336 2.22 6.52 29.04
N THR A 337 1.09 6.33 28.35
CA THR A 337 0.79 6.99 27.06
C THR A 337 1.86 6.75 25.98
N ASP A 338 2.55 5.61 26.06
CA ASP A 338 3.51 5.18 25.05
C ASP A 338 2.77 4.54 23.87
N ILE A 339 3.01 5.07 22.67
CA ILE A 339 2.40 4.58 21.42
C ILE A 339 3.35 3.68 20.61
N GLY A 340 4.63 3.58 20.97
CA GLY A 340 5.63 2.69 20.37
C GLY A 340 5.64 2.68 18.85
N PHE A 341 5.48 1.49 18.23
CA PHE A 341 5.56 1.30 16.77
C PHE A 341 4.55 2.13 15.95
N VAL A 342 3.52 2.66 16.60
CA VAL A 342 2.46 3.46 15.98
C VAL A 342 2.89 4.93 15.80
N GLU A 343 4.01 5.35 16.39
CA GLU A 343 4.58 6.70 16.25
C GLU A 343 5.09 7.00 14.83
N ASP A 344 5.49 5.96 14.09
CA ASP A 344 6.03 6.09 12.75
C ASP A 344 5.01 6.72 11.79
N GLU A 345 5.33 7.91 11.30
CA GLU A 345 4.49 8.72 10.43
C GLU A 345 4.21 8.06 9.07
N ARG A 346 5.17 7.30 8.55
CA ARG A 346 5.06 6.60 7.27
C ARG A 346 4.13 5.41 7.39
N ARG A 347 4.16 4.72 8.53
CA ARG A 347 3.20 3.64 8.82
C ARG A 347 1.78 4.18 8.93
N LEU A 348 1.59 5.32 9.57
CA LEU A 348 0.28 5.99 9.62
C LEU A 348 -0.19 6.37 8.21
N ASN A 349 0.67 7.00 7.39
CA ASN A 349 0.34 7.34 6.01
C ASN A 349 -0.03 6.10 5.19
N VAL A 350 0.75 5.01 5.29
CA VAL A 350 0.43 3.76 4.61
C VAL A 350 -0.92 3.24 5.07
N ALA A 351 -1.13 3.02 6.37
CA ALA A 351 -2.38 2.47 6.92
C ALA A 351 -3.61 3.28 6.47
N TRP A 352 -3.51 4.61 6.49
CA TRP A 352 -4.58 5.51 6.08
C TRP A 352 -4.92 5.39 4.59
N THR A 353 -3.88 5.34 3.73
CA THR A 353 -4.02 5.33 2.27
C THR A 353 -4.32 3.96 1.66
N ARG A 354 -4.53 2.93 2.50
CA ARG A 354 -4.92 1.58 2.06
C ARG A 354 -6.42 1.43 1.81
N ALA A 355 -7.24 2.30 2.40
CA ALA A 355 -8.69 2.30 2.23
C ALA A 355 -9.10 2.95 0.91
N ARG A 356 -9.95 2.29 0.13
CA ARG A 356 -10.56 2.88 -1.09
C ARG A 356 -11.89 3.56 -0.79
N LYS A 357 -12.68 3.03 0.15
CA LYS A 357 -14.00 3.55 0.52
C LYS A 357 -14.00 4.11 1.94
N ALA A 358 -13.56 3.32 2.93
CA ALA A 358 -13.63 3.71 4.34
C ALA A 358 -12.48 3.18 5.21
N LEU A 359 -12.14 3.97 6.24
CA LEU A 359 -11.16 3.68 7.27
C LEU A 359 -11.85 3.70 8.64
N VAL A 360 -11.71 2.63 9.40
CA VAL A 360 -12.18 2.53 10.80
C VAL A 360 -10.98 2.31 11.69
N VAL A 361 -10.59 3.31 12.47
CA VAL A 361 -9.50 3.23 13.45
C VAL A 361 -10.06 2.84 14.80
N VAL A 362 -9.50 1.79 15.41
CA VAL A 362 -9.85 1.30 16.74
C VAL A 362 -8.66 1.50 17.67
N GLY A 363 -8.86 2.21 18.78
CA GLY A 363 -7.77 2.54 19.69
C GLY A 363 -8.16 3.29 20.95
N ASP A 364 -7.22 3.39 21.88
CA ASP A 364 -7.39 4.25 23.05
C ASP A 364 -7.06 5.71 22.70
N LYS A 365 -8.09 6.55 22.72
CA LYS A 365 -7.97 7.99 22.45
C LYS A 365 -6.96 8.66 23.38
N ASN A 366 -6.94 8.30 24.65
CA ASN A 366 -6.08 8.95 25.64
C ASN A 366 -4.62 8.62 25.37
N THR A 367 -4.29 7.33 25.25
CA THR A 367 -2.94 6.88 24.88
C THR A 367 -2.47 7.49 23.56
N MET A 368 -3.30 7.50 22.51
CA MET A 368 -2.89 7.97 21.18
C MET A 368 -2.71 9.49 21.09
N THR A 369 -3.48 10.28 21.84
CA THR A 369 -3.47 11.75 21.73
C THR A 369 -2.56 12.45 22.74
N ALA A 370 -2.03 11.76 23.75
CA ALA A 370 -1.32 12.40 24.83
C ALA A 370 0.03 13.03 24.41
N SER A 371 0.83 12.31 23.62
CA SER A 371 2.25 12.65 23.40
C SER A 371 2.58 13.02 21.95
N VAL A 372 1.76 12.63 20.98
CA VAL A 372 2.06 12.79 19.55
C VAL A 372 0.99 13.60 18.85
N GLU A 373 1.29 14.86 18.54
CA GLU A 373 0.36 15.81 17.90
C GLU A 373 -0.26 15.26 16.61
N ARG A 374 0.51 14.49 15.85
CA ARG A 374 0.02 13.89 14.60
C ARG A 374 -1.15 12.96 14.84
N TRP A 375 -1.12 12.17 15.91
CA TRP A 375 -2.24 11.31 16.27
C TRP A 375 -3.45 12.10 16.78
N GLN A 376 -3.22 13.26 17.40
CA GLN A 376 -4.30 14.20 17.72
C GLN A 376 -4.99 14.69 16.44
N ARG A 377 -4.21 15.13 15.45
CA ARG A 377 -4.74 15.59 14.15
C ARG A 377 -5.42 14.46 13.38
N ALA A 378 -4.85 13.27 13.39
CA ALA A 378 -5.42 12.06 12.78
C ALA A 378 -6.79 11.73 13.39
N ILE A 379 -6.88 11.61 14.72
CA ILE A 379 -8.15 11.30 15.40
C ILE A 379 -9.16 12.43 15.20
N LYS A 380 -8.73 13.70 15.23
CA LYS A 380 -9.60 14.86 14.96
C LYS A 380 -10.18 14.86 13.54
N SER A 381 -9.48 14.26 12.57
CA SER A 381 -9.97 14.13 11.20
C SER A 381 -10.98 12.98 11.00
N CYS A 382 -11.13 12.11 12.02
CA CYS A 382 -12.13 11.05 12.03
C CYS A 382 -13.42 11.50 12.74
N PHE A 383 -14.54 10.90 12.34
CA PHE A 383 -15.77 10.96 13.12
C PHE A 383 -15.74 9.91 14.22
N GLU A 384 -16.01 10.34 15.45
CA GLU A 384 -16.04 9.44 16.60
C GLU A 384 -17.39 8.73 16.68
N VAL A 385 -17.34 7.40 16.75
CA VAL A 385 -18.53 6.54 16.85
C VAL A 385 -18.37 5.63 18.05
N GLN A 386 -19.41 5.55 18.87
CA GLN A 386 -19.44 4.66 20.03
C GLN A 386 -20.02 3.31 19.60
N ILE A 387 -19.23 2.25 19.78
CA ILE A 387 -19.64 0.87 19.48
C ILE A 387 -19.24 0.02 20.68
N THR A 388 -20.23 -0.63 21.28
CA THR A 388 -20.03 -1.57 22.38
C THR A 388 -20.33 -2.97 21.86
N ALA A 389 -19.36 -3.88 21.94
CA ALA A 389 -19.59 -5.27 21.60
C ALA A 389 -20.54 -5.89 22.64
N PRO A 390 -21.54 -6.70 22.23
CA PRO A 390 -22.40 -7.40 23.16
C PRO A 390 -21.57 -8.39 23.98
N GLU A 391 -21.93 -8.57 25.26
CA GLU A 391 -21.36 -9.63 26.09
C GLU A 391 -21.56 -11.00 25.42
N THR A 392 -20.57 -11.87 25.60
CA THR A 392 -20.09 -12.98 24.75
C THR A 392 -21.08 -14.02 24.19
N GLU A 393 -22.40 -13.92 24.40
CA GLU A 393 -23.36 -14.98 24.05
C GLU A 393 -23.96 -14.89 22.64
N VAL A 394 -23.82 -13.79 21.90
CA VAL A 394 -24.61 -13.59 20.65
C VAL A 394 -23.85 -13.89 19.34
N LEU A 395 -22.52 -14.03 19.37
CA LEU A 395 -21.71 -14.14 18.14
C LEU A 395 -21.34 -15.59 17.71
N SER A 396 -22.03 -16.60 18.23
CA SER A 396 -21.87 -18.01 17.82
C SER A 396 -22.67 -18.39 16.56
N GLY A 397 -23.51 -17.47 16.05
CA GLY A 397 -24.41 -17.69 14.91
C GLY A 397 -23.83 -17.28 13.56
N THR A 398 -22.73 -17.89 13.12
CA THR A 398 -22.36 -17.91 11.69
C THR A 398 -21.93 -19.32 11.33
N ARG A 399 -22.89 -20.11 10.83
CA ARG A 399 -22.62 -21.27 9.98
C ARG A 399 -22.48 -20.82 8.54
#